data_AF-A0A8A3S8C0-F1
#
_entry.id   AF-A0A8A3S8C0-F1
#
_cell.length_a   1.000
_cell.length_b   1.000
_cell.length_c   1.000
_cell.angle_alpha   90.00
_cell.angle_beta   90.00
_cell.angle_gamma   90.00
#
_symmetry.space_group_name_H-M   'P 1'
#
loop_
_entity.id
_entity.type
_entity.pdbx_description
1 polymer ?
#
loop_
_entity_poly.entity_id
_entity_poly.type
_entity_poly.pdbx_seq_one_letter_code
_entity_poly.pdbx_strand_id
1 'polypeptide(L)'
;MGGGGWSDWGNWANCCVPSGPYLTFYIRHYRCGQSSCQGGTGSWNLNAVCLQNAVMRYARAGKSSQFSNALSCCYWREDYRCPEHCYFEENYNKDIYIVAITNGDLVFGHAVCAEYLGGGVGEFSNWKFFQYDNLNITPGDWQMPYGTEWQETKVEIKKVTDIPDCGHYNSDRYPVVTFLIDENGRITIG
;
A
#
# COMPACT_ATOMS: atom_id res chain seq x y z
N MET A 1 35.07 -25.27 -38.22
CA MET A 1 35.80 -24.61 -37.12
C MET A 1 35.25 -23.20 -36.98
N GLY A 2 34.85 -22.79 -35.77
CA GLY A 2 34.36 -21.45 -35.38
C GLY A 2 32.92 -21.18 -35.83
N GLY A 3 31.88 -21.18 -34.98
CA GLY A 3 31.75 -20.43 -33.72
C GLY A 3 31.45 -18.97 -34.11
N GLY A 4 30.26 -18.41 -33.95
CA GLY A 4 29.39 -18.38 -32.79
C GLY A 4 29.12 -16.91 -32.50
N GLY A 5 27.85 -16.52 -32.37
CA GLY A 5 27.45 -15.15 -32.11
C GLY A 5 25.95 -15.08 -31.93
N TRP A 6 25.47 -15.77 -30.90
CA TRP A 6 24.08 -15.72 -30.47
C TRP A 6 23.78 -14.30 -30.02
N SER A 7 22.71 -13.72 -30.56
CA SER A 7 22.14 -12.45 -30.15
C SER A 7 21.91 -12.44 -28.63
N ASP A 8 22.53 -11.49 -27.94
CA ASP A 8 22.24 -11.15 -26.54
C ASP A 8 20.81 -10.62 -26.43
N TRP A 9 19.84 -11.52 -26.38
CA TRP A 9 18.51 -11.24 -25.84
C TRP A 9 18.60 -11.31 -24.32
N GLY A 10 19.30 -10.35 -23.74
CA GLY A 10 19.51 -10.22 -22.30
C GLY A 10 18.18 -9.94 -21.60
N ASN A 11 17.60 -10.97 -20.98
CA ASN A 11 16.78 -10.95 -19.77
C ASN A 11 16.23 -9.56 -19.37
N TRP A 12 15.15 -9.13 -20.02
CA TRP A 12 14.31 -8.09 -19.44
C TRP A 12 13.76 -8.64 -18.14
N ALA A 13 14.16 -8.09 -17.00
CA ALA A 13 13.41 -8.29 -15.78
C ALA A 13 11.95 -7.88 -16.09
N ASN A 14 10.98 -8.75 -15.75
CA ASN A 14 9.55 -8.45 -15.89
C ASN A 14 9.18 -7.37 -14.87
N CYS A 15 9.61 -6.14 -15.10
CA CYS A 15 9.26 -5.00 -14.27
C CYS A 15 7.86 -4.55 -14.65
N CYS A 16 6.99 -4.47 -13.66
CA CYS A 16 5.65 -3.95 -13.85
C CYS A 16 5.73 -2.46 -14.20
N VAL A 17 5.04 -2.07 -15.28
CA VAL A 17 4.88 -0.65 -15.60
C VAL A 17 3.65 -0.15 -14.84
N PRO A 18 3.80 0.84 -13.93
CA PRO A 18 2.66 1.46 -13.27
C PRO A 18 1.67 1.98 -14.31
N SER A 19 0.40 1.61 -14.15
CA SER A 19 -0.67 2.15 -14.99
C SER A 19 -1.92 2.35 -14.13
N GLY A 20 -2.57 3.50 -14.33
CA GLY A 20 -3.75 3.85 -13.56
C GLY A 20 -3.47 4.06 -12.06
N PRO A 21 -4.52 4.15 -11.23
CA PRO A 21 -4.39 4.48 -9.82
C PRO A 21 -3.81 3.35 -8.98
N TYR A 22 -4.11 2.09 -9.27
CA TYR A 22 -3.73 0.97 -8.40
C TYR A 22 -2.42 0.32 -8.85
N LEU A 23 -1.46 0.26 -7.94
CA LEU A 23 -0.26 -0.57 -8.11
C LEU A 23 -0.61 -2.01 -7.76
N THR A 24 -0.60 -2.90 -8.76
CA THR A 24 -1.05 -4.30 -8.67
C THR A 24 0.09 -5.30 -8.53
N PHE A 25 1.17 -4.93 -7.85
CA PHE A 25 2.37 -5.75 -7.68
C PHE A 25 3.08 -5.44 -6.37
N TYR A 26 3.89 -6.38 -5.88
CA TYR A 26 4.64 -6.20 -4.64
C TYR A 26 5.85 -5.31 -4.88
N ILE A 27 5.96 -4.20 -4.13
CA ILE A 27 7.12 -3.31 -4.20
C ILE A 27 8.11 -3.71 -3.11
N ARG A 28 9.33 -4.08 -3.49
CA ARG A 28 10.34 -4.57 -2.52
C ARG A 28 11.18 -3.45 -1.93
N HIS A 29 11.50 -2.41 -2.72
CA HIS A 29 12.53 -1.46 -2.35
C HIS A 29 12.00 -0.02 -2.33
N TYR A 30 12.46 0.76 -1.35
CA TYR A 30 12.19 2.19 -1.26
C TYR A 30 13.37 2.96 -0.69
N ARG A 31 13.42 4.26 -0.93
CA ARG A 31 14.42 5.18 -0.36
C ARG A 31 13.96 6.63 -0.36
N CYS A 32 14.67 7.45 0.39
CA CYS A 32 14.60 8.90 0.29
C CYS A 32 15.49 9.42 -0.85
N GLY A 33 15.31 10.68 -1.22
CA GLY A 33 16.05 11.31 -2.30
C GLY A 33 15.92 12.81 -2.32
N GLN A 34 16.24 13.37 -3.48
CA GLN A 34 16.04 14.78 -3.75
C GLN A 34 14.55 15.09 -3.84
N SER A 35 14.15 16.28 -3.40
CA SER A 35 12.79 16.78 -3.55
C SER A 35 12.40 16.95 -5.02
N SER A 36 11.10 17.12 -5.29
CA SER A 36 10.58 17.39 -6.65
C SER A 36 10.90 16.29 -7.66
N CYS A 37 10.98 15.03 -7.20
CA CYS A 37 11.21 13.85 -8.04
C CYS A 37 12.52 13.91 -8.87
N GLN A 38 13.59 14.55 -8.34
CA GLN A 38 14.88 14.68 -9.01
C GLN A 38 15.84 13.48 -8.86
N GLY A 39 15.37 12.41 -8.23
CA GLY A 39 16.08 11.13 -8.08
C GLY A 39 16.40 10.76 -6.64
N GLY A 40 16.40 9.46 -6.37
CA GLY A 40 16.73 8.90 -5.07
C GLY A 40 18.20 9.07 -4.70
N THR A 41 18.50 9.26 -3.41
CA THR A 41 19.86 9.43 -2.89
C THR A 41 20.15 8.42 -1.80
N GLY A 42 21.40 7.96 -1.71
CA GLY A 42 21.79 6.98 -0.70
C GLY A 42 21.27 5.57 -0.98
N SER A 43 21.33 4.73 0.06
CA SER A 43 21.03 3.31 -0.02
C SER A 43 19.53 3.02 -0.08
N TRP A 44 19.19 1.96 -0.80
CA TRP A 44 17.84 1.40 -0.79
C TRP A 44 17.56 0.69 0.53
N ASN A 45 16.37 0.90 1.08
CA ASN A 45 15.79 -0.05 2.00
C ASN A 45 15.26 -1.23 1.19
N LEU A 46 15.72 -2.44 1.54
CA LEU A 46 15.47 -3.65 0.74
C LEU A 46 14.21 -4.43 1.16
N ASN A 47 13.51 -3.97 2.19
CA ASN A 47 12.39 -4.69 2.80
C ASN A 47 11.19 -3.75 3.03
N ALA A 48 10.59 -3.27 1.95
CA ALA A 48 9.25 -2.69 2.03
C ALA A 48 8.26 -3.81 2.39
N VAL A 49 7.60 -3.71 3.54
CA VAL A 49 6.54 -4.64 3.95
C VAL A 49 5.17 -4.02 3.67
N CYS A 50 4.13 -4.52 4.34
CA CYS A 50 2.75 -4.10 4.15
C CYS A 50 2.54 -2.59 4.32
N LEU A 51 3.12 -1.99 5.37
CA LEU A 51 2.97 -0.57 5.65
C LEU A 51 3.56 0.29 4.53
N GLN A 52 4.81 0.04 4.13
CA GLN A 52 5.46 0.83 3.08
C GLN A 52 4.73 0.69 1.75
N ASN A 53 4.27 -0.52 1.43
CA ASN A 53 3.45 -0.76 0.23
C ASN A 53 2.11 -0.02 0.27
N ALA A 54 1.49 0.13 1.45
CA ALA A 54 0.28 0.93 1.61
C ALA A 54 0.58 2.43 1.43
N VAL A 55 1.69 2.95 2.00
CA VAL A 55 2.10 4.36 1.82
C VAL A 55 2.35 4.68 0.35
N MET A 56 3.06 3.82 -0.39
CA MET A 56 3.31 4.01 -1.83
C MET A 56 2.01 4.07 -2.65
N ARG A 57 1.05 3.18 -2.35
CA ARG A 57 -0.28 3.16 -2.99
C ARG A 57 -1.10 4.39 -2.64
N TYR A 58 -1.09 4.80 -1.39
CA TYR A 58 -1.74 6.03 -0.93
C TYR A 58 -1.13 7.26 -1.62
N ALA A 59 0.20 7.33 -1.74
CA ALA A 59 0.90 8.45 -2.37
C ALA A 59 0.47 8.64 -3.84
N ARG A 60 0.38 7.55 -4.60
CA ARG A 60 -0.04 7.57 -6.01
C ARG A 60 -1.53 7.85 -6.18
N ALA A 61 -2.37 7.15 -5.44
CA ALA A 61 -3.78 7.04 -5.77
C ALA A 61 -4.68 7.93 -4.91
N GLY A 62 -4.29 8.17 -3.66
CA GLY A 62 -5.10 8.86 -2.66
C GLY A 62 -5.06 10.38 -2.78
N LYS A 63 -5.83 11.05 -1.91
CA LYS A 63 -5.81 12.51 -1.70
C LYS A 63 -4.52 12.95 -0.98
N SER A 64 -3.38 12.73 -1.61
CA SER A 64 -2.05 12.87 -1.04
C SER A 64 -1.35 14.20 -1.41
N SER A 65 -1.96 15.03 -2.26
CA SER A 65 -1.29 16.22 -2.83
C SER A 65 -0.84 17.25 -1.80
N GLN A 66 -1.54 17.33 -0.66
CA GLN A 66 -1.15 18.15 0.48
C GLN A 66 0.19 17.73 1.11
N PHE A 67 0.65 16.50 0.84
CA PHE A 67 1.93 15.95 1.30
C PHE A 67 2.98 15.88 0.19
N SER A 68 2.74 16.52 -0.96
CA SER A 68 3.62 16.46 -2.14
C SER A 68 5.09 16.82 -1.85
N ASN A 69 5.35 17.78 -0.96
CA ASN A 69 6.71 18.13 -0.56
C ASN A 69 7.46 16.95 0.07
N ALA A 70 6.80 16.18 0.95
CA ALA A 70 7.37 14.99 1.57
C ALA A 70 7.40 13.81 0.60
N LEU A 71 6.35 13.61 -0.19
CA LEU A 71 6.26 12.46 -1.10
C LEU A 71 7.17 12.59 -2.33
N SER A 72 7.45 13.81 -2.79
CA SER A 72 8.33 14.05 -3.94
C SER A 72 9.82 13.78 -3.65
N CYS A 73 10.19 13.53 -2.40
CA CYS A 73 11.52 13.05 -2.04
C CYS A 73 11.57 11.53 -1.80
N CYS A 74 10.49 10.81 -2.11
CA CYS A 74 10.39 9.37 -1.90
C CYS A 74 10.36 8.61 -3.21
N TYR A 75 11.10 7.49 -3.23
CA TYR A 75 11.31 6.69 -4.42
C TYR A 75 11.16 5.20 -4.13
N TRP A 76 10.59 4.47 -5.08
CA TRP A 76 10.41 3.02 -4.97
C TRP A 76 10.87 2.31 -6.25
N ARG A 77 11.10 1.00 -6.13
CA ARG A 77 11.26 0.09 -7.28
C ARG A 77 10.81 -1.31 -6.89
N GLU A 78 10.27 -2.04 -7.86
CA GLU A 78 9.79 -3.40 -7.65
C GLU A 78 10.90 -4.34 -7.18
N ASP A 79 12.06 -4.30 -7.85
CA ASP A 79 13.26 -5.08 -7.53
C ASP A 79 14.52 -4.31 -7.97
N TYR A 80 15.73 -4.81 -7.69
CA TYR A 80 17.01 -4.14 -7.99
C TYR A 80 17.27 -3.95 -9.48
N ARG A 81 16.57 -4.70 -10.33
CA ARG A 81 16.64 -4.66 -11.80
C ARG A 81 15.61 -3.72 -12.42
N CYS A 82 14.68 -3.19 -11.62
CA CYS A 82 13.60 -2.36 -12.11
C CYS A 82 13.89 -0.86 -11.98
N PRO A 83 13.30 -0.04 -12.86
CA PRO A 83 13.46 1.40 -12.80
C PRO A 83 13.00 1.95 -11.44
N GLU A 84 13.62 3.06 -11.06
CA GLU A 84 13.17 3.85 -9.94
C GLU A 84 11.96 4.68 -10.35
N HIS A 85 11.01 4.80 -9.42
CA HIS A 85 9.82 5.62 -9.55
C HIS A 85 9.71 6.57 -8.36
N CYS A 86 9.33 7.82 -8.61
CA CYS A 86 8.94 8.75 -7.55
C CYS A 86 7.56 8.34 -6.98
N TYR A 87 7.32 8.55 -5.69
CA TYR A 87 6.01 8.28 -5.08
C TYR A 87 4.91 9.19 -5.66
N PHE A 88 5.31 10.35 -6.17
CA PHE A 88 4.42 11.42 -6.60
C PHE A 88 4.57 11.75 -8.10
N GLU A 89 4.76 10.73 -8.95
CA GLU A 89 4.78 10.89 -10.42
C GLU A 89 3.39 11.24 -10.97
N GLU A 90 2.37 10.61 -10.39
CA GLU A 90 0.97 10.79 -10.75
C GLU A 90 0.13 10.83 -9.48
N ASN A 91 -0.92 11.66 -9.47
CA ASN A 91 -1.87 11.74 -8.38
C ASN A 91 -3.30 11.61 -8.92
N TYR A 92 -4.00 10.55 -8.50
CA TYR A 92 -5.38 10.27 -8.93
C TYR A 92 -6.44 10.85 -8.00
N ASN A 93 -6.04 11.39 -6.84
CA ASN A 93 -6.89 12.10 -5.88
C ASN A 93 -8.16 11.34 -5.47
N LYS A 94 -8.08 10.01 -5.37
CA LYS A 94 -9.19 9.15 -4.92
C LYS A 94 -9.32 9.18 -3.40
N ASP A 95 -10.52 8.87 -2.90
CA ASP A 95 -10.79 8.68 -1.47
C ASP A 95 -10.18 7.37 -0.94
N ILE A 96 -8.85 7.29 -0.98
CA ILE A 96 -8.06 6.16 -0.51
C ILE A 96 -7.44 6.49 0.85
N TYR A 97 -7.53 5.52 1.74
CA TYR A 97 -7.09 5.57 3.12
C TYR A 97 -6.11 4.42 3.39
N ILE A 98 -5.27 4.57 4.41
CA ILE A 98 -4.45 3.47 4.91
C ILE A 98 -5.24 2.77 6.02
N VAL A 99 -5.25 1.44 5.96
CA VAL A 99 -6.03 0.60 6.88
C VAL A 99 -5.08 -0.23 7.71
N ALA A 100 -5.31 -0.27 9.02
CA ALA A 100 -4.67 -1.21 9.92
C ALA A 100 -5.63 -2.38 10.19
N ILE A 101 -5.16 -3.60 9.97
CA ILE A 101 -5.91 -4.83 10.27
C ILE A 101 -5.15 -5.57 11.36
N THR A 102 -5.80 -5.81 12.49
CA THR A 102 -5.13 -6.39 13.67
C THR A 102 -5.99 -7.41 14.38
N ASN A 103 -5.36 -8.48 14.85
CA ASN A 103 -5.94 -9.45 15.77
C ASN A 103 -4.84 -9.93 16.72
N GLY A 104 -5.03 -9.71 18.02
CA GLY A 104 -4.02 -10.04 19.04
C GLY A 104 -3.89 -11.54 19.29
N ASP A 105 -5.00 -12.27 19.29
CA ASP A 105 -5.05 -13.72 19.47
C ASP A 105 -4.33 -14.46 18.33
N LEU A 106 -4.43 -13.93 17.11
CA LEU A 106 -3.71 -14.45 15.94
C LEU A 106 -2.25 -13.96 15.83
N VAL A 107 -1.80 -13.07 16.72
CA VAL A 107 -0.51 -12.34 16.61
C VAL A 107 -0.39 -11.69 15.22
N PHE A 108 -1.48 -11.07 14.77
CA PHE A 108 -1.65 -10.56 13.41
C PHE A 108 -1.69 -9.04 13.38
N GLY A 109 -0.89 -8.47 12.48
CA GLY A 109 -0.91 -7.06 12.13
C GLY A 109 -0.57 -6.88 10.66
N HIS A 110 -1.43 -6.18 9.93
CA HIS A 110 -1.24 -5.92 8.51
C HIS A 110 -1.70 -4.52 8.14
N ALA A 111 -1.11 -3.97 7.08
CA ALA A 111 -1.49 -2.68 6.52
C ALA A 111 -1.89 -2.84 5.05
N VAL A 112 -3.05 -2.31 4.71
CA VAL A 112 -3.60 -2.31 3.34
C VAL A 112 -4.11 -0.90 3.00
N CYS A 113 -4.59 -0.71 1.78
CA CYS A 113 -5.36 0.47 1.42
C CYS A 113 -6.85 0.14 1.33
N ALA A 114 -7.69 1.14 1.55
CA ALA A 114 -9.11 1.06 1.22
C ALA A 114 -9.56 2.30 0.44
N GLU A 115 -10.29 2.10 -0.64
CA GLU A 115 -11.01 3.16 -1.34
C GLU A 115 -12.46 3.21 -0.86
N TYR A 116 -12.91 4.42 -0.53
CA TYR A 116 -14.32 4.68 -0.23
C TYR A 116 -15.12 4.85 -1.52
N LEU A 117 -16.17 4.05 -1.67
CA LEU A 117 -17.00 3.99 -2.89
C LEU A 117 -18.24 4.90 -2.82
N GLY A 118 -18.41 5.65 -1.72
CA GLY A 118 -19.59 6.47 -1.45
C GLY A 118 -20.63 5.77 -0.55
N GLY A 119 -21.70 6.48 -0.17
CA GLY A 119 -22.76 5.94 0.69
C GLY A 119 -22.58 6.23 2.19
N GLY A 120 -22.84 5.25 3.05
CA GLY A 120 -22.58 5.36 4.50
C GLY A 120 -21.18 4.89 4.85
N VAL A 121 -20.40 5.69 5.60
CA VAL A 121 -19.03 5.31 6.02
C VAL A 121 -19.00 4.10 6.94
N GLY A 122 -20.09 3.84 7.68
CA GLY A 122 -20.26 2.68 8.55
C GLY A 122 -20.68 1.38 7.84
N GLU A 123 -20.85 1.40 6.52
CA GLU A 123 -21.23 0.21 5.76
C GLU A 123 -19.99 -0.42 5.13
N PHE A 124 -19.64 -1.64 5.52
CA PHE A 124 -18.41 -2.30 5.05
C PHE A 124 -18.36 -2.46 3.52
N SER A 125 -19.50 -2.72 2.89
CA SER A 125 -19.64 -2.88 1.43
C SER A 125 -19.35 -1.59 0.64
N ASN A 126 -19.31 -0.43 1.29
CA ASN A 126 -18.93 0.84 0.68
C ASN A 126 -17.41 1.06 0.64
N TRP A 127 -16.62 0.05 1.00
CA TRP A 127 -15.16 0.10 1.02
C TRP A 127 -14.58 -1.01 0.16
N LYS A 128 -13.61 -0.65 -0.69
CA LYS A 128 -12.81 -1.58 -1.48
C LYS A 128 -11.40 -1.68 -0.90
N PHE A 129 -11.04 -2.82 -0.34
CA PHE A 129 -9.72 -3.06 0.25
C PHE A 129 -8.76 -3.68 -0.77
N PHE A 130 -7.51 -3.22 -0.77
CA PHE A 130 -6.50 -3.68 -1.72
C PHE A 130 -5.08 -3.53 -1.18
N GLN A 131 -4.22 -4.45 -1.62
CA GLN A 131 -2.77 -4.44 -1.35
C GLN A 131 -2.06 -5.39 -2.31
N TYR A 132 -0.80 -5.11 -2.63
CA TYR A 132 0.00 -5.92 -3.56
C TYR A 132 -0.70 -6.09 -4.91
N ASP A 133 -0.92 -7.32 -5.33
CA ASP A 133 -1.65 -7.76 -6.53
C ASP A 133 -3.14 -8.06 -6.27
N ASN A 134 -3.59 -8.03 -5.02
CA ASN A 134 -5.00 -8.24 -4.67
C ASN A 134 -5.75 -6.91 -4.57
N LEU A 135 -6.68 -6.68 -5.50
CA LEU A 135 -7.55 -5.49 -5.56
C LEU A 135 -8.89 -5.65 -4.86
N ASN A 136 -9.17 -6.80 -4.27
CA ASN A 136 -10.45 -7.14 -3.68
C ASN A 136 -10.23 -8.00 -2.43
N ILE A 137 -9.57 -7.43 -1.42
CA ILE A 137 -9.37 -8.09 -0.14
C ILE A 137 -10.71 -8.15 0.59
N THR A 138 -11.13 -9.35 0.97
CA THR A 138 -12.38 -9.60 1.69
C THR A 138 -12.13 -10.31 3.02
N PRO A 139 -13.04 -10.19 4.00
CA PRO A 139 -12.97 -10.98 5.22
C PRO A 139 -12.76 -12.48 4.94
N GLY A 140 -11.82 -13.10 5.64
CA GLY A 140 -11.42 -14.49 5.45
C GLY A 140 -10.17 -14.65 4.58
N ASP A 141 -9.78 -13.62 3.84
CA ASP A 141 -8.48 -13.60 3.17
C ASP A 141 -7.35 -13.57 4.20
N TRP A 142 -6.18 -14.11 3.85
CA TRP A 142 -5.01 -14.08 4.75
C TRP A 142 -4.56 -12.65 5.14
N GLN A 143 -4.93 -11.65 4.33
CA GLN A 143 -4.67 -10.23 4.60
C GLN A 143 -5.72 -9.58 5.51
N MET A 144 -6.87 -10.22 5.67
CA MET A 144 -8.01 -9.79 6.49
C MET A 144 -8.71 -11.01 7.07
N PRO A 145 -8.06 -11.74 8.00
CA PRO A 145 -8.63 -12.97 8.54
C PRO A 145 -9.91 -12.67 9.35
N TYR A 146 -10.75 -13.69 9.50
CA TYR A 146 -11.81 -13.66 10.50
C TYR A 146 -11.23 -13.53 11.90
N GLY A 147 -12.08 -13.17 12.85
CA GLY A 147 -11.75 -13.20 14.26
C GLY A 147 -11.52 -14.62 14.77
N THR A 148 -11.32 -14.72 16.07
CA THR A 148 -11.36 -15.96 16.83
C THR A 148 -12.52 -15.90 17.83
N GLU A 149 -12.78 -17.01 18.52
CA GLU A 149 -13.79 -17.07 19.58
C GLU A 149 -13.53 -16.06 20.71
N TRP A 150 -12.27 -15.61 20.87
CA TRP A 150 -11.85 -14.70 21.92
C TRP A 150 -11.63 -13.26 21.46
N GLN A 151 -11.40 -13.04 20.16
CA GLN A 151 -11.08 -11.72 19.64
C GLN A 151 -11.49 -11.53 18.19
N GLU A 152 -12.30 -10.48 17.95
CA GLU A 152 -12.61 -10.00 16.60
C GLU A 152 -11.38 -9.42 15.91
N THR A 153 -11.26 -9.65 14.60
CA THR A 153 -10.29 -8.92 13.78
C THR A 153 -10.78 -7.50 13.59
N LYS A 154 -9.93 -6.55 13.99
CA LYS A 154 -10.22 -5.12 13.89
C LYS A 154 -9.67 -4.56 12.58
N VAL A 155 -10.50 -3.86 11.84
CA VAL A 155 -10.16 -3.14 10.60
C VAL A 155 -10.36 -1.65 10.82
N GLU A 156 -9.27 -0.92 11.03
CA GLU A 156 -9.30 0.52 11.29
C GLU A 156 -8.91 1.30 10.03
N ILE A 157 -9.84 2.09 9.49
CA ILE A 157 -9.59 2.95 8.33
C ILE A 157 -9.09 4.31 8.81
N LYS A 158 -7.86 4.67 8.47
CA LYS A 158 -7.16 5.82 9.05
C LYS A 158 -6.96 6.92 8.02
N LYS A 159 -7.29 8.15 8.42
CA LYS A 159 -6.95 9.35 7.66
C LYS A 159 -5.49 9.69 7.90
N VAL A 160 -4.74 9.85 6.81
CA VAL A 160 -3.35 10.31 6.86
C VAL A 160 -3.32 11.80 7.20
N THR A 161 -2.56 12.16 8.23
CA THR A 161 -2.39 13.54 8.70
C THR A 161 -1.02 14.11 8.39
N ASP A 162 -0.01 13.25 8.21
CA ASP A 162 1.36 13.64 7.88
C ASP A 162 2.16 12.45 7.31
N ILE A 163 3.23 12.75 6.58
CA ILE A 163 4.19 11.78 6.02
C ILE A 163 5.60 12.18 6.49
N PRO A 164 6.08 11.66 7.63
CA PRO A 164 7.37 12.07 8.19
C PRO A 164 8.56 11.52 7.40
N ASP A 165 8.38 10.39 6.71
CA ASP A 165 9.39 9.77 5.86
C ASP A 165 8.74 8.87 4.78
N CYS A 166 9.56 8.24 3.94
CA CYS A 166 9.12 7.45 2.79
C CYS A 166 8.51 6.08 3.13
N GLY A 167 8.51 5.67 4.41
CA GLY A 167 8.00 4.39 4.85
C GLY A 167 6.92 4.47 5.93
N HIS A 168 6.65 5.65 6.48
CA HIS A 168 5.70 5.85 7.58
C HIS A 168 4.71 6.97 7.29
N TYR A 169 3.64 6.99 8.08
CA TYR A 169 2.63 8.04 8.07
C TYR A 169 2.14 8.28 9.50
N ASN A 170 1.70 9.51 9.76
CA ASN A 170 0.90 9.81 10.93
C ASN A 170 -0.59 9.76 10.53
N SER A 171 -1.42 9.35 11.49
CA SER A 171 -2.87 9.33 11.32
C SER A 171 -3.57 10.16 12.38
N ASP A 172 -4.82 10.51 12.09
CA ASP A 172 -5.71 11.04 13.11
C ASP A 172 -5.85 10.07 14.28
N ARG A 173 -6.02 10.63 15.48
CA ARG A 173 -6.21 9.84 16.72
C ARG A 173 -7.41 8.89 16.62
N TYR A 174 -8.44 9.29 15.89
CA TYR A 174 -9.67 8.52 15.69
C TYR A 174 -9.73 8.03 14.24
N PRO A 175 -9.97 6.73 14.01
CA PRO A 175 -10.18 6.23 12.65
C PRO A 175 -11.45 6.83 12.05
N VAL A 176 -11.50 6.86 10.73
CA VAL A 176 -12.70 7.25 9.97
C VAL A 176 -13.86 6.30 10.29
N VAL A 177 -13.54 5.01 10.37
CA VAL A 177 -14.43 3.94 10.81
C VAL A 177 -13.59 2.75 11.29
N THR A 178 -14.14 2.02 12.24
CA THR A 178 -13.62 0.73 12.68
C THR A 178 -14.66 -0.34 12.37
N PHE A 179 -14.24 -1.41 11.73
CA PHE A 179 -15.03 -2.63 11.59
C PHE A 179 -14.45 -3.74 12.44
N LEU A 180 -15.33 -4.57 12.99
CA LEU A 180 -15.00 -5.76 13.76
C LEU A 180 -15.53 -6.97 13.00
N ILE A 181 -14.67 -7.96 12.80
CA ILE A 181 -14.98 -9.20 12.09
C ILE A 181 -14.87 -10.34 13.09
N ASP A 182 -15.98 -11.00 13.38
CA ASP A 182 -16.01 -12.14 14.30
C ASP A 182 -15.43 -13.42 13.67
N GLU A 183 -15.38 -14.50 14.44
CA GLU A 183 -14.90 -15.82 14.01
C GLU A 183 -15.68 -16.43 12.83
N ASN A 184 -16.93 -15.99 12.63
CA ASN A 184 -17.82 -16.47 11.59
C ASN A 184 -17.83 -15.53 10.37
N GLY A 185 -17.00 -14.49 10.37
CA GLY A 185 -16.93 -13.49 9.32
C GLY A 185 -18.04 -12.45 9.33
N ARG A 186 -18.84 -12.38 10.41
CA ARG A 186 -19.85 -11.33 10.56
C ARG A 186 -19.16 -10.00 10.86
N ILE A 187 -19.62 -8.96 10.19
CA ILE A 187 -19.06 -7.62 10.32
C ILE A 187 -19.98 -6.74 11.16
N THR A 188 -19.40 -6.02 12.11
CA THR A 188 -20.07 -4.97 12.89
C THR A 188 -19.24 -3.68 12.89
N ILE A 189 -19.89 -2.56 13.22
CA ILE A 189 -19.20 -1.29 13.48
C ILE A 189 -18.68 -1.33 14.92
N GLY A 190 -17.41 -0.95 15.10
CA GLY A 190 -16.73 -0.89 16.41
C GLY A 190 -16.49 0.51 16.96
#